data_AF-A0A9E1DWP2-F1
#
_entry.id   AF-A0A9E1DWP2-F1
#
_cell.length_a   1.000
_cell.length_b   1.000
_cell.length_c   1.000
_cell.angle_alpha   90.00
_cell.angle_beta   90.00
_cell.angle_gamma   90.00
#
_symmetry.space_group_name_H-M   'P 1'
#
loop_
_entity.id
_entity.type
_entity.pdbx_description
1 polymer ?
#
loop_
_entity_poly.entity_id
_entity_poly.type
_entity_poly.pdbx_seq_one_letter_code
_entity_poly.pdbx_strand_id
1 'polypeptide(L)'
;MSLPVTITRHRTYMLPTRHGMLFFLALLAMLVGSINYNNNLGFLLVFLLGAMSLVSMLHTHHNLVGLRVLSVSAKPVFAGEAAMFDFQIYSENVLRPALVFSIEKTHRTTEDVAAGAVTRIPVRATTRQRGVFSPGPVTVHTRFPLGLFYTWSTLL
;
A
#
# COMPACT_ATOMS: atom_id res chain seq x y z
N MET A 1 0.23 -17.81 -14.39
CA MET A 1 0.30 -16.34 -14.34
C MET A 1 1.10 -15.86 -15.54
N SER A 2 0.46 -15.23 -16.53
CA SER A 2 1.18 -14.56 -17.62
C SER A 2 1.68 -13.21 -17.10
N LEU A 3 2.95 -13.18 -16.70
CA LEU A 3 3.66 -11.93 -16.43
C LEU A 3 3.91 -11.23 -17.78
N PRO A 4 3.85 -9.89 -17.87
CA PRO A 4 3.72 -8.90 -16.79
C PRO A 4 2.27 -8.63 -16.34
N VAL A 5 2.07 -8.31 -15.06
CA VAL A 5 0.76 -7.91 -14.49
C VAL A 5 0.80 -6.45 -14.06
N THR A 6 -0.13 -5.65 -14.58
CA THR A 6 -0.30 -4.23 -14.17
C THR A 6 -1.41 -4.11 -13.14
N ILE A 7 -1.16 -3.41 -12.03
CA ILE A 7 -2.18 -3.08 -11.04
C ILE A 7 -3.10 -2.01 -11.62
N THR A 8 -4.24 -2.45 -12.15
CA THR A 8 -5.31 -1.58 -12.64
C THR A 8 -6.18 -1.07 -11.48
N ARG A 9 -6.82 0.09 -11.68
CA ARG A 9 -7.73 0.74 -10.72
C ARG A 9 -8.86 -0.17 -10.20
N HIS A 10 -9.34 -1.12 -11.00
CA HIS A 10 -10.40 -2.04 -10.59
C HIS A 10 -9.98 -3.09 -9.54
N ARG A 11 -8.68 -3.21 -9.27
CA ARG A 11 -8.13 -4.16 -8.28
C ARG A 11 -7.57 -3.47 -7.03
N THR A 12 -7.73 -2.15 -6.93
CA THR A 12 -7.28 -1.37 -5.77
C THR A 12 -8.44 -1.05 -4.84
N TYR A 13 -8.35 -1.49 -3.60
CA TYR A 13 -9.32 -1.20 -2.55
C TYR A 13 -8.71 -0.22 -1.55
N MET A 14 -9.49 0.74 -1.06
CA MET A 14 -9.05 1.76 -0.12
C MET A 14 -10.02 1.88 1.06
N LEU A 15 -9.48 1.93 2.28
CA LEU A 15 -10.24 2.12 3.51
C LEU A 15 -9.50 3.07 4.46
N PRO A 16 -10.20 3.83 5.32
CA PRO A 16 -9.54 4.59 6.38
C PRO A 16 -8.89 3.64 7.40
N THR A 17 -7.72 4.02 7.91
CA THR A 17 -7.06 3.29 8.99
C THR A 17 -7.73 3.57 10.33
N ARG A 18 -7.36 2.84 11.39
CA ARG A 18 -7.81 3.16 12.76
C ARG A 18 -7.46 4.60 13.16
N HIS A 19 -6.26 5.06 12.84
CA HIS A 19 -5.84 6.45 13.08
C HIS A 19 -6.60 7.43 12.18
N GLY A 20 -6.87 7.06 10.92
CA GLY A 20 -7.73 7.84 10.02
C GLY A 20 -9.14 8.02 10.58
N MET A 21 -9.75 6.97 11.11
CA MET A 21 -11.05 7.04 11.78
C MET A 21 -11.05 8.00 12.97
N LEU A 22 -10.03 7.92 13.85
CA LEU A 22 -9.88 8.85 14.97
C LEU A 22 -9.68 10.29 14.50
N PHE A 23 -8.89 10.50 13.45
CA PHE A 23 -8.68 11.81 12.85
C PHE A 23 -9.99 12.40 12.32
N PHE A 24 -10.79 11.64 11.55
CA PHE A 24 -12.07 12.12 11.04
C PHE A 24 -13.08 12.39 12.15
N LEU A 25 -13.09 11.58 13.21
CA LEU A 25 -13.93 11.82 14.38
C LEU A 25 -13.55 13.12 15.11
N ALA A 26 -12.24 13.36 15.31
CA ALA A 26 -11.76 14.61 15.88
C ALA A 26 -12.07 15.82 14.98
N LEU A 27 -11.88 15.67 13.67
CA LEU A 27 -12.19 16.70 12.67
C LEU A 27 -13.68 17.07 12.69
N LEU A 28 -14.57 16.07 12.83
CA LEU A 28 -16.00 16.29 12.96
C LEU A 28 -16.36 16.98 14.29
N ALA A 29 -15.75 16.56 15.41
CA ALA A 29 -15.95 17.20 16.70
C ALA A 29 -15.49 18.68 16.67
N MET A 30 -14.35 18.97 16.04
CA MET A 30 -13.87 20.34 15.82
C MET A 30 -14.84 21.15 14.96
N LEU A 31 -15.42 20.54 13.92
CA LEU A 31 -16.41 21.22 13.07
C LEU A 31 -17.65 21.58 13.88
N VAL A 32 -18.22 20.62 14.62
CA VAL A 32 -19.38 20.85 15.48
C VAL A 32 -19.10 21.92 16.53
N GLY A 33 -17.93 21.87 17.17
CA GLY A 33 -17.49 22.90 18.12
C GLY A 33 -17.37 24.27 17.45
N SER A 34 -16.78 24.34 16.26
CA SER A 34 -16.62 25.60 15.52
C SER A 34 -17.96 26.21 15.12
N ILE A 35 -18.92 25.38 14.72
CA ILE A 35 -20.30 25.81 14.44
C ILE A 35 -20.97 26.33 15.72
N ASN A 36 -20.84 25.59 16.82
CA ASN A 36 -21.49 25.96 18.08
C ASN A 36 -20.97 27.29 18.65
N TYR A 37 -19.67 27.52 18.56
CA TYR A 37 -19.03 28.73 19.08
C TYR A 37 -18.80 29.82 18.02
N ASN A 38 -19.30 29.64 16.80
CA ASN A 38 -19.03 30.51 15.65
C ASN A 38 -17.53 30.86 15.49
N ASN A 39 -16.66 29.86 15.69
CA ASN A 39 -15.22 30.04 15.74
C ASN A 39 -14.60 29.97 14.33
N ASN A 40 -14.34 31.14 13.74
CA ASN A 40 -13.71 31.27 12.42
C ASN A 40 -12.35 30.56 12.30
N LEU A 41 -11.54 30.55 13.36
CA LEU A 41 -10.24 29.86 13.35
C LEU A 41 -10.42 28.34 13.32
N GLY A 42 -11.44 27.84 14.03
CA GLY A 42 -11.81 26.43 14.02
C GLY A 42 -12.23 25.96 12.63
N PHE A 43 -13.03 26.76 11.91
CA PHE A 43 -13.37 26.48 10.51
C PHE A 43 -12.15 26.42 9.61
N LEU A 44 -11.23 27.40 9.72
CA LEU A 44 -9.99 27.43 8.94
C LEU A 44 -9.19 26.13 9.14
N LEU A 45 -9.00 25.70 10.38
CA LEU A 45 -8.26 24.48 10.70
C LEU A 45 -8.95 23.22 10.17
N VAL A 46 -10.27 23.11 10.34
CA VAL A 46 -11.05 21.96 9.85
C VAL A 46 -10.94 21.84 8.34
N PHE A 47 -11.10 22.94 7.60
CA PHE A 47 -11.01 22.91 6.15
C PHE A 47 -9.59 22.65 5.65
N LEU A 48 -8.57 23.22 6.31
CA LEU A 48 -7.17 22.94 5.98
C LEU A 48 -6.84 21.46 6.16
N LEU A 49 -7.14 20.89 7.33
CA LEU A 49 -6.90 19.48 7.63
C LEU A 49 -7.73 18.55 6.74
N GLY A 50 -8.98 18.93 6.44
CA GLY A 50 -9.85 18.24 5.49
C GLY A 50 -9.22 18.20 4.09
N ALA A 51 -8.74 19.34 3.57
CA ALA A 51 -8.08 19.42 2.28
C ALA A 51 -6.80 18.57 2.24
N MET A 52 -5.96 18.62 3.28
CA MET A 52 -4.77 17.77 3.40
C MET A 52 -5.12 16.28 3.40
N SER A 53 -6.21 15.90 4.08
CA SER A 53 -6.68 14.51 4.09
C SER A 53 -7.13 14.05 2.69
N LEU A 54 -7.81 14.91 1.92
CA LEU A 54 -8.22 14.63 0.55
C LEU A 54 -7.01 14.48 -0.38
N VAL A 55 -6.03 15.37 -0.27
CA VAL A 55 -4.77 15.26 -1.03
C VAL A 55 -4.02 13.98 -0.66
N SER A 56 -3.98 13.63 0.63
CA SER A 56 -3.39 12.37 1.09
C SER A 56 -4.11 11.18 0.49
N MET A 57 -5.44 11.18 0.42
CA MET A 57 -6.23 10.12 -0.20
C MET A 57 -5.82 9.90 -1.65
N LEU A 58 -5.71 10.99 -2.43
CA LEU A 58 -5.29 10.92 -3.84
C LEU A 58 -3.87 10.35 -3.98
N HIS A 59 -2.93 10.78 -3.13
CA HIS A 59 -1.58 10.23 -3.11
C HIS A 59 -1.57 8.73 -2.77
N THR A 60 -2.32 8.30 -1.75
CA THR A 60 -2.39 6.88 -1.37
C THR A 60 -2.97 6.03 -2.50
N HIS A 61 -3.95 6.52 -3.24
CA HIS A 61 -4.52 5.83 -4.40
C HIS A 61 -3.52 5.75 -5.56
N HIS A 62 -2.93 6.88 -5.95
CA HIS A 62 -1.97 6.94 -7.06
C HIS A 62 -0.69 6.15 -6.78
N ASN A 63 -0.29 6.03 -5.51
CA ASN A 63 0.90 5.29 -5.12
C ASN A 63 0.83 3.81 -5.49
N LEU A 64 -0.38 3.23 -5.54
CA LEU A 64 -0.58 1.81 -5.89
C LEU A 64 -1.01 1.59 -7.35
N VAL A 65 -1.82 2.48 -7.92
CA VAL A 65 -2.35 2.33 -9.29
C VAL A 65 -1.25 2.53 -10.34
N GLY A 66 -1.18 1.61 -11.31
CA GLY A 66 -0.21 1.67 -12.40
C GLY A 66 1.14 1.02 -12.09
N LEU A 67 1.28 0.40 -10.92
CA LEU A 67 2.44 -0.43 -10.60
C LEU A 67 2.47 -1.67 -11.51
N ARG A 68 3.61 -1.97 -12.13
CA ARG A 68 3.77 -3.16 -12.98
C ARG A 68 4.66 -4.19 -12.30
N VAL A 69 4.19 -5.43 -12.27
CA VAL A 69 4.97 -6.60 -11.84
C VAL A 69 5.49 -7.27 -13.10
N LEU A 70 6.80 -7.15 -13.34
CA LEU A 70 7.45 -7.63 -14.56
C LEU A 70 7.75 -9.12 -14.48
N SER A 71 8.34 -9.55 -13.37
CA SER A 71 8.67 -10.95 -13.15
C SER A 71 8.74 -11.29 -11.67
N VAL A 72 8.62 -12.58 -11.36
CA VAL A 72 8.80 -13.13 -10.02
C VAL A 72 9.74 -14.31 -10.15
N SER A 73 10.83 -14.30 -9.38
CA SER A 73 11.78 -15.40 -9.33
C SER A 73 12.02 -15.83 -7.89
N ALA A 74 12.20 -17.12 -7.65
CA ALA A 74 12.58 -17.64 -6.34
C ALA A 74 13.70 -18.66 -6.51
N LYS A 75 14.63 -18.69 -5.56
CA LYS A 75 15.65 -19.74 -5.50
C LYS A 75 15.07 -20.99 -4.80
N PRO A 76 15.42 -22.21 -5.25
CA PRO A 76 15.05 -23.42 -4.53
C PRO A 76 15.62 -23.40 -3.11
N VAL A 77 14.80 -23.77 -2.13
CA VAL A 77 15.19 -23.89 -0.71
C VAL A 77 14.82 -25.27 -0.17
N PHE A 78 15.45 -25.69 0.92
CA PHE A 78 15.08 -26.94 1.58
C PHE A 78 13.75 -26.82 2.31
N ALA A 79 13.09 -27.96 2.53
CA ALA A 79 11.81 -27.98 3.25
C ALA A 79 12.02 -27.45 4.69
N GLY A 80 11.23 -26.44 5.07
CA GLY A 80 11.33 -25.77 6.37
C GLY A 80 12.14 -24.47 6.35
N GLU A 81 12.85 -24.19 5.25
CA GLU A 81 13.54 -22.91 5.06
C GLU A 81 12.60 -21.84 4.48
N ALA A 82 12.94 -20.57 4.71
CA ALA A 82 12.22 -19.45 4.13
C ALA A 82 12.63 -19.24 2.66
N ALA A 83 11.70 -19.43 1.74
CA ALA A 83 11.89 -19.09 0.33
C ALA A 83 11.88 -17.57 0.16
N MET A 84 12.84 -17.04 -0.61
CA MET A 84 12.85 -15.63 -1.01
C MET A 84 12.32 -15.51 -2.44
N PHE A 85 11.21 -14.79 -2.58
CA PHE A 85 10.60 -14.41 -3.85
C PHE A 85 11.04 -12.99 -4.20
N ASP A 86 11.84 -12.87 -5.24
CA ASP A 86 12.28 -11.58 -5.78
C ASP A 86 11.26 -11.09 -6.80
N PHE A 87 10.51 -10.05 -6.43
CA PHE A 87 9.57 -9.38 -7.32
C PHE A 87 10.29 -8.27 -8.08
N GLN A 88 10.23 -8.30 -9.41
CA GLN A 88 10.67 -7.19 -10.24
C GLN A 88 9.51 -6.24 -10.47
N ILE A 89 9.59 -5.08 -9.83
CA ILE A 89 8.55 -4.06 -9.87
C ILE A 89 9.05 -2.89 -10.70
N TYR A 90 8.20 -2.39 -11.57
CA TYR A 90 8.48 -1.23 -12.41
C TYR A 90 7.42 -0.16 -12.23
N SER A 91 7.88 1.07 -12.10
CA SER A 91 7.07 2.28 -12.16
C SER A 91 7.62 3.16 -13.27
N GLU A 92 6.75 3.65 -14.14
CA GLU A 92 7.14 4.35 -15.36
C GLU A 92 7.76 5.73 -15.05
N ASN A 93 6.96 6.70 -14.59
CA ASN A 93 7.41 8.08 -14.37
C ASN A 93 7.15 8.61 -12.95
N VAL A 94 6.83 7.73 -12.00
CA VAL A 94 6.39 8.15 -10.66
C VAL A 94 7.17 7.39 -9.60
N LEU A 95 7.77 8.11 -8.66
CA LEU A 95 8.32 7.54 -7.43
C LEU A 95 7.17 7.02 -6.57
N ARG A 96 7.26 5.77 -6.13
CA ARG A 96 6.23 5.14 -5.30
C ARG A 96 6.80 4.74 -3.95
N PRO A 97 6.71 5.62 -2.94
CA PRO A 97 7.29 5.39 -1.63
C PRO A 97 6.46 4.42 -0.79
N ALA A 98 7.12 3.78 0.17
CA ALA A 98 6.52 2.96 1.22
C ALA A 98 5.47 1.96 0.69
N LEU A 99 5.85 1.21 -0.36
CA LEU A 99 5.08 0.07 -0.83
C LEU A 99 5.43 -1.14 0.01
N VAL A 100 4.41 -1.82 0.52
CA VAL A 100 4.56 -2.98 1.39
C VAL A 100 4.07 -4.23 0.68
N PHE A 101 4.95 -5.20 0.55
CA PHE A 101 4.70 -6.48 -0.10
C PHE A 101 4.60 -7.59 0.92
N SER A 102 3.63 -8.48 0.77
CA SER A 102 3.46 -9.62 1.66
C SER A 102 2.87 -10.83 0.96
N ILE A 103 3.38 -12.01 1.30
CA ILE A 103 2.82 -13.31 0.93
C ILE A 103 2.11 -13.87 2.15
N GLU A 104 0.85 -14.27 2.00
CA GLU A 104 0.01 -14.85 3.06
C GLU A 104 -0.06 -14.05 4.38
N LYS A 105 0.24 -12.74 4.33
CA LYS A 105 0.29 -11.81 5.47
C LYS A 105 1.38 -12.13 6.52
N THR A 106 2.29 -13.07 6.27
CA THR A 106 3.27 -13.54 7.26
C THR A 106 4.51 -12.65 7.33
N HIS A 107 5.08 -12.29 6.17
CA HIS A 107 6.26 -11.42 6.09
C HIS A 107 5.97 -10.20 5.24
N ARG A 108 6.34 -9.03 5.77
CA ARG A 108 6.16 -7.73 5.12
C ARG A 108 7.52 -7.14 4.78
N THR A 109 7.71 -6.83 3.51
CA THR A 109 8.87 -6.06 3.04
C THR A 109 8.38 -4.69 2.60
N THR A 110 9.00 -3.64 3.11
CA THR A 110 8.68 -2.25 2.73
C THR A 110 9.82 -1.72 1.89
N GLU A 111 9.51 -1.23 0.69
CA GLU A 111 10.50 -0.70 -0.25
C GLU A 111 9.92 0.50 -1.01
N ASP A 112 10.83 1.36 -1.47
CA ASP A 112 10.52 2.46 -2.37
C ASP A 112 10.80 2.03 -3.82
N VAL A 113 9.86 2.31 -4.72
CA VAL A 113 10.04 2.03 -6.15
C VAL A 113 10.35 3.33 -6.88
N ALA A 114 11.58 3.45 -7.35
CA ALA A 114 12.04 4.60 -8.11
C ALA A 114 11.30 4.73 -9.45
N ALA A 115 11.14 5.96 -9.93
CA ALA A 115 10.61 6.22 -11.27
C ALA A 115 11.61 5.73 -12.33
N GLY A 116 11.12 5.08 -13.39
CA GLY A 116 11.91 4.70 -14.55
C GLY A 116 12.86 3.52 -14.33
N ALA A 117 12.88 2.92 -13.14
CA ALA A 117 13.79 1.83 -12.79
C ALA A 117 13.02 0.57 -12.38
N VAL A 118 13.67 -0.58 -12.57
CA VAL A 118 13.19 -1.86 -12.04
C VAL A 118 13.74 -2.04 -10.63
N THR A 119 12.86 -2.02 -9.63
CA THR A 119 13.19 -2.32 -8.25
C THR A 119 12.96 -3.80 -7.96
N ARG A 120 13.95 -4.46 -7.35
CA ARG A 120 13.83 -5.86 -6.89
C ARG A 120 13.42 -5.86 -5.43
N ILE A 121 12.30 -6.51 -5.13
CA ILE A 121 11.74 -6.55 -3.78
C ILE A 121 11.73 -7.99 -3.30
N PRO A 122 12.61 -8.35 -2.35
CA PRO A 122 12.65 -9.69 -1.78
C PRO A 122 11.51 -9.87 -0.77
N VAL A 123 10.61 -10.82 -1.02
CA VAL A 123 9.50 -11.17 -0.12
C VAL A 123 9.69 -12.60 0.36
N ARG A 124 9.68 -12.79 1.68
CA ARG A 124 9.87 -14.10 2.31
C ARG A 124 8.56 -14.88 2.35
N ALA A 125 8.63 -16.17 2.05
CA ALA A 125 7.55 -17.13 2.24
C ALA A 125 8.04 -18.34 3.02
N THR A 126 7.27 -18.80 4.00
CA THR A 126 7.61 -19.96 4.81
C THR A 126 7.25 -21.24 4.07
N THR A 127 8.23 -22.09 3.75
CA THR A 127 7.96 -23.40 3.15
C THR A 127 7.78 -24.45 4.24
N ARG A 128 6.78 -25.34 4.11
CA ARG A 128 6.49 -26.39 5.11
C ARG A 128 6.71 -27.81 4.61
N GLN A 129 6.62 -28.04 3.30
CA GLN A 129 6.72 -29.37 2.70
C GLN A 129 7.61 -29.32 1.46
N ARG A 130 8.28 -30.45 1.17
CA ARG A 130 9.07 -30.64 -0.04
C ARG A 130 8.13 -30.81 -1.23
N GLY A 131 8.39 -30.07 -2.31
CA GLY A 131 7.59 -30.13 -3.55
C GLY A 131 7.57 -28.79 -4.27
N VAL A 132 6.73 -28.68 -5.29
CA VAL A 132 6.46 -27.39 -5.93
C VAL A 132 5.70 -26.52 -4.94
N PHE A 133 6.35 -25.45 -4.47
CA PHE A 133 5.73 -24.48 -3.58
C PHE A 133 5.03 -23.41 -4.41
N SER A 134 3.70 -23.41 -4.39
CA SER A 134 2.89 -22.32 -4.94
C SER A 134 2.73 -21.25 -3.87
N PRO A 135 3.38 -20.08 -3.98
CA PRO A 135 3.12 -18.99 -3.05
C PRO A 135 1.64 -18.60 -3.17
N GLY A 136 0.97 -18.44 -2.03
CA GLY A 136 -0.37 -17.89 -2.00
C GLY A 136 -0.45 -16.46 -2.57
N PRO A 137 -1.64 -15.83 -2.57
CA PRO A 137 -1.83 -14.52 -3.18
C PRO A 137 -0.91 -13.47 -2.57
N VAL A 138 -0.22 -12.72 -3.44
CA VAL A 138 0.67 -11.64 -3.02
C VAL A 138 -0.15 -10.38 -2.84
N THR A 139 -0.07 -9.77 -1.66
CA THR A 139 -0.75 -8.51 -1.37
C THR A 139 0.26 -7.37 -1.32
N VAL A 140 0.02 -6.36 -2.15
CA VAL A 140 0.75 -5.09 -2.15
C VAL A 140 -0.14 -4.03 -1.53
N HIS A 141 0.36 -3.28 -0.57
CA HIS A 141 -0.39 -2.22 0.08
C HIS A 141 0.47 -1.01 0.41
N THR A 142 -0.18 0.13 0.68
CA THR A 142 0.48 1.35 1.12
C THR A 142 -0.41 2.15 2.06
N ARG A 143 0.24 2.95 2.90
CA ARG A 143 -0.37 3.92 3.81
C ARG A 143 0.21 5.33 3.64
N PHE A 144 1.11 5.51 2.68
CA PHE A 144 1.70 6.82 2.39
C PHE A 144 0.63 7.79 1.86
N PRO A 145 0.70 9.10 2.17
CA PRO A 145 1.71 9.77 3.00
C PRO A 145 1.37 9.83 4.50
N LEU A 146 0.14 10.19 4.86
CA LEU A 146 -0.20 10.53 6.25
C LEU A 146 -0.64 9.32 7.11
N GLY A 147 -0.74 8.12 6.52
CA GLY A 147 -1.24 6.95 7.26
C GLY A 147 -2.74 6.94 7.52
N LEU A 148 -3.50 7.92 7.00
CA LEU A 148 -4.94 8.04 7.19
C LEU A 148 -5.73 6.98 6.40
N PHE A 149 -5.20 6.57 5.25
CA PHE A 149 -5.81 5.60 4.35
C PHE A 149 -4.92 4.37 4.20
N TYR A 150 -5.53 3.23 3.96
CA TYR A 150 -4.90 1.97 3.64
C TYR A 150 -5.43 1.52 2.29
N THR A 151 -4.54 1.46 1.29
CA THR A 151 -4.87 0.97 -0.05
C THR A 151 -4.14 -0.33 -0.28
N TRP A 152 -4.83 -1.35 -0.79
CA TRP A 152 -4.23 -2.64 -1.12
C TRP A 152 -4.74 -3.18 -2.46
N SER A 153 -3.92 -4.05 -3.05
CA SER A 153 -4.22 -4.82 -4.25
C SER A 153 -3.65 -6.22 -4.08
N THR A 154 -4.39 -7.21 -4.59
CA THR A 154 -4.00 -8.61 -4.56
C THR A 154 -3.62 -9.08 -5.96
N LEU A 155 -2.47 -9.72 -6.06
CA LEU A 155 -1.96 -10.37 -7.27
C LEU A 155 -2.21 -11.88 -7.11
N LEU A 156 -3.06 -12.42 -7.99
CA LEU A 156 -3.48 -13.84 -8.07
C LEU A 156 -2.83 -14.52 -9.27
#